data_AF-A0A948ZC71-F1
#
_entry.id   AF-A0A948ZC71-F1
#
_cell.length_a   1.000
_cell.length_b   1.000
_cell.length_c   1.000
_cell.angle_alpha   90.00
_cell.angle_beta   90.00
_cell.angle_gamma   90.00
#
_symmetry.space_group_name_H-M   'P 1'
#
loop_
_entity.id
_entity.type
_entity.pdbx_description
1 polymer ?
#
loop_
_entity_poly.entity_id
_entity_poly.type
_entity_poly.pdbx_seq_one_letter_code
_entity_poly.pdbx_strand_id
1 'polypeptide(L)'
;MLGTAARASLEAAAPAAVGQWPWTTFWINICGSLLLGLLLEVLAAGDDVGWRHSMRLGVGTGLLGGFTTYSAFSVETVGLLHAGAWPSGLGYPVASVLIGIASAVVAMVVVRKLRALRKAS
;
A
#
# COMPACT_ATOMS: atom_id res chain seq x y z
N MET A 1 -0.57 0.86 -15.94
CA MET A 1 0.73 0.31 -16.39
C MET A 1 1.89 0.83 -15.53
N LEU A 2 2.05 2.14 -15.29
CA LEU A 2 3.19 2.68 -14.52
C LEU A 2 3.36 2.08 -13.11
N GLY A 3 2.30 2.03 -12.30
CA GLY A 3 2.40 1.45 -10.95
C GLY A 3 2.82 -0.01 -10.97
N THR A 4 2.23 -0.78 -11.90
CA THR A 4 2.57 -2.19 -12.13
C THR A 4 4.00 -2.37 -12.60
N ALA A 5 4.49 -1.50 -13.49
CA ALA A 5 5.86 -1.51 -13.96
C ALA A 5 6.83 -1.20 -12.82
N ALA A 6 6.55 -0.18 -12.00
CA ALA A 6 7.36 0.15 -10.83
C ALA A 6 7.43 -1.01 -9.83
N ARG A 7 6.28 -1.63 -9.53
CA ARG A 7 6.21 -2.83 -8.69
C ARG A 7 7.05 -3.97 -9.28
N ALA A 8 6.86 -4.29 -10.55
CA ALA A 8 7.59 -5.36 -11.22
C ALA A 8 9.11 -5.11 -11.24
N SER A 9 9.54 -3.86 -11.45
CA SER A 9 10.96 -3.49 -11.38
C SER A 9 11.56 -3.68 -9.98
N LEU A 10 10.82 -3.31 -8.92
CA LEU A 10 11.27 -3.52 -7.54
C LEU A 10 11.33 -5.00 -7.19
N GLU A 11 10.30 -5.77 -7.54
CA GLU A 11 10.25 -7.23 -7.34
C GLU A 11 11.39 -7.94 -8.10
N ALA A 12 11.73 -7.49 -9.32
CA ALA A 12 12.84 -8.03 -10.09
C ALA A 12 14.22 -7.65 -9.51
N ALA A 13 14.36 -6.44 -8.97
CA ALA A 13 15.60 -5.96 -8.37
C ALA A 13 15.89 -6.63 -7.01
N ALA A 14 14.86 -6.99 -6.27
CA ALA A 14 14.96 -7.65 -4.97
C ALA A 14 13.90 -8.76 -4.85
N PRO A 15 14.12 -9.91 -5.53
CA PRO A 15 13.17 -11.02 -5.50
C PRO A 15 13.15 -11.68 -4.12
N ALA A 16 11.97 -12.13 -3.70
CA ALA A 16 11.84 -12.91 -2.47
C ALA A 16 12.50 -14.29 -2.64
N ALA A 17 13.39 -14.66 -1.72
CA ALA A 17 13.94 -16.01 -1.68
C ALA A 17 12.91 -17.01 -1.14
N VAL A 18 12.98 -18.25 -1.62
CA VAL A 18 12.08 -19.33 -1.18
C VAL A 18 12.18 -19.50 0.34
N GLY A 19 11.03 -19.53 1.02
CA GLY A 19 10.94 -19.68 2.48
C GLY A 19 11.33 -18.43 3.29
N GLN A 20 11.70 -17.31 2.64
CA GLN A 20 12.04 -16.06 3.31
C GLN A 20 10.93 -15.02 3.19
N TRP A 21 10.93 -14.08 4.13
CA TRP A 21 9.96 -12.98 4.15
C TRP A 21 10.03 -12.16 2.86
N PRO A 22 8.90 -11.95 2.15
CA PRO A 22 8.86 -11.19 0.91
C PRO A 22 8.89 -9.68 1.18
N TRP A 23 10.06 -9.17 1.55
CA TRP A 23 10.25 -7.77 1.97
C TRP A 23 9.82 -6.74 0.92
N THR A 24 10.03 -7.05 -0.36
CA THR A 24 9.70 -6.15 -1.45
C THR A 24 8.18 -5.93 -1.56
N THR A 25 7.41 -7.02 -1.66
CA THR A 25 5.94 -6.97 -1.69
C THR A 25 5.37 -6.36 -0.42
N PHE A 26 5.95 -6.70 0.74
CA PHE A 26 5.59 -6.11 2.03
C PHE A 26 5.68 -4.57 1.98
N TRP A 27 6.86 -4.02 1.67
CA TRP A 27 7.06 -2.57 1.66
C TRP A 27 6.29 -1.85 0.56
N ILE A 28 6.11 -2.48 -0.60
CA ILE A 28 5.26 -1.96 -1.67
C ILE A 28 3.83 -1.74 -1.17
N ASN A 29 3.25 -2.73 -0.48
CA ASN A 29 1.92 -2.62 0.07
C ASN A 29 1.83 -1.59 1.21
N ILE A 30 2.79 -1.56 2.14
CA ILE A 30 2.81 -0.57 3.24
C ILE A 30 2.90 0.86 2.70
N CYS A 31 3.86 1.13 1.82
CA CYS A 31 4.03 2.45 1.20
C CYS A 31 2.80 2.83 0.36
N GLY A 32 2.25 1.88 -0.39
CA GLY A 32 1.03 2.10 -1.16
C GLY A 32 -0.18 2.44 -0.30
N SER A 33 -0.39 1.75 0.82
CA SER A 33 -1.46 2.06 1.78
C SER A 33 -1.28 3.44 2.41
N LEU A 34 -0.06 3.81 2.79
CA LEU A 34 0.26 5.16 3.30
C LEU A 34 -0.09 6.24 2.25
N LEU A 35 0.44 6.11 1.03
CA LEU A 35 0.25 7.08 -0.05
C LEU A 35 -1.23 7.19 -0.47
N LEU A 36 -1.94 6.07 -0.53
CA LEU A 36 -3.36 6.05 -0.86
C LEU A 36 -4.18 6.73 0.25
N GLY A 37 -3.87 6.46 1.53
CA GLY A 37 -4.48 7.14 2.66
C GLY A 37 -4.28 8.66 2.61
N LEU A 38 -3.06 9.12 2.27
CA LEU A 38 -2.76 10.55 2.10
C LEU A 38 -3.59 11.14 0.97
N LEU A 39 -3.59 10.50 -0.20
CA LEU A 39 -4.30 10.96 -1.38
C LEU A 39 -5.80 11.10 -1.09
N LEU A 40 -6.44 10.03 -0.61
CA LEU A 40 -7.88 10.02 -0.41
C LEU A 40 -8.31 11.04 0.66
N GLU A 41 -7.54 11.17 1.74
CA GLU A 41 -7.85 12.18 2.75
C GLU A 41 -7.67 13.60 2.20
N VAL A 42 -6.61 13.89 1.44
CA VAL A 42 -6.44 15.21 0.79
C VAL A 42 -7.64 15.54 -0.10
N LEU A 43 -8.09 14.57 -0.91
CA LEU A 43 -9.23 14.75 -1.82
C LEU A 43 -10.57 14.90 -1.10
N ALA A 44 -10.74 14.33 0.09
CA ALA A 44 -11.98 14.36 0.87
C ALA A 44 -12.44 15.77 1.32
N ALA A 45 -11.65 16.83 1.09
CA ALA A 45 -12.02 18.21 1.43
C ALA A 45 -13.04 18.87 0.49
N GLY A 46 -13.49 18.20 -0.57
CA GLY A 46 -14.51 18.75 -1.46
C GLY A 46 -15.18 17.65 -2.30
N ASP A 47 -16.13 18.06 -3.13
CA ASP A 47 -16.91 17.14 -3.96
C ASP A 47 -16.01 16.34 -4.93
N ASP A 48 -16.35 15.06 -5.14
CA ASP A 48 -15.63 14.15 -6.04
C ASP A 48 -15.95 14.44 -7.52
N VAL A 49 -15.61 15.64 -7.97
CA VAL A 49 -15.81 16.12 -9.34
C VAL A 49 -14.56 16.79 -9.90
N GLY A 50 -14.49 16.90 -11.22
CA GLY A 50 -13.36 17.52 -11.93
C GLY A 50 -12.02 16.90 -11.56
N TRP A 51 -11.06 17.75 -11.19
CA TRP A 51 -9.68 17.31 -10.90
C TRP A 51 -9.60 16.30 -9.75
N ARG A 52 -10.47 16.38 -8.74
CA ARG A 52 -10.46 15.46 -7.59
C ARG A 52 -10.81 14.05 -8.01
N HIS A 53 -11.86 13.92 -8.82
CA HIS A 53 -12.29 12.65 -9.39
C HIS A 53 -11.21 12.04 -10.28
N SER A 54 -10.61 12.86 -11.15
CA SER A 54 -9.51 12.42 -12.01
C SER A 54 -8.28 11.95 -11.21
N MET A 55 -7.94 12.62 -10.11
CA MET A 55 -6.85 12.19 -9.22
C MET A 55 -7.17 10.89 -8.49
N ARG A 56 -8.40 10.74 -7.97
CA ARG A 56 -8.82 9.51 -7.30
C ARG A 56 -8.75 8.30 -8.23
N LEU A 57 -9.23 8.44 -9.47
CA LEU A 57 -9.19 7.35 -10.45
C LEU A 57 -7.79 7.14 -11.03
N GLY A 58 -7.12 8.20 -11.49
CA GLY A 58 -5.84 8.10 -12.16
C GLY A 58 -4.69 7.70 -11.23
N VAL A 59 -4.59 8.36 -10.07
CA VAL A 59 -3.52 8.11 -9.10
C VAL A 59 -3.92 7.04 -8.10
N GLY A 60 -5.12 7.13 -7.52
CA GLY A 60 -5.59 6.17 -6.52
C GLY A 60 -5.80 4.78 -7.12
N THR A 61 -6.81 4.64 -7.99
CA THR A 61 -7.14 3.35 -8.60
C THR A 61 -6.08 2.91 -9.62
N GLY A 62 -5.59 3.83 -10.47
CA GLY A 62 -4.67 3.50 -11.56
C GLY A 62 -3.23 3.26 -11.10
N LEU A 63 -2.55 4.30 -10.62
CA LEU A 63 -1.13 4.22 -10.23
C LEU A 63 -0.94 3.38 -8.95
N LEU A 64 -1.55 3.78 -7.83
CA LEU A 64 -1.36 3.13 -6.54
C LEU A 64 -2.02 1.74 -6.50
N GLY A 65 -3.18 1.58 -7.13
CA GLY A 65 -3.81 0.26 -7.31
C GLY A 65 -2.96 -0.68 -8.17
N GLY A 66 -2.26 -0.17 -9.19
CA GLY A 66 -1.31 -0.98 -9.97
C GLY A 66 0.02 -1.25 -9.27
N PHE A 67 0.45 -0.34 -8.38
CA PHE A 67 1.68 -0.45 -7.58
C PHE A 67 1.54 -1.44 -6.43
N THR A 68 0.38 -1.51 -5.77
CA THR A 68 0.11 -2.47 -4.70
C THR A 68 -0.38 -3.80 -5.26
N THR A 69 -0.30 -4.88 -4.47
CA THR A 69 -0.75 -6.21 -4.91
C THR A 69 -1.20 -7.09 -3.75
N TYR A 70 -2.45 -7.55 -3.81
CA TYR A 70 -2.98 -8.57 -2.89
C TYR A 70 -2.71 -10.00 -3.39
N SER A 71 -2.65 -10.18 -4.72
CA SER A 71 -2.47 -11.51 -5.32
C SER A 71 -1.06 -12.06 -5.07
N ALA A 72 -0.02 -11.24 -5.25
CA ALA A 72 1.36 -11.67 -4.97
C ALA A 72 1.53 -11.98 -3.48
N PHE A 73 1.06 -11.07 -2.61
CA PHE A 73 0.97 -11.27 -1.17
C PHE A 73 0.36 -12.63 -0.77
N SER A 74 -0.77 -12.99 -1.40
CA SER A 74 -1.47 -14.25 -1.10
C SER A 74 -0.66 -15.48 -1.55
N VAL A 75 -0.09 -15.44 -2.75
CA VAL A 75 0.73 -16.54 -3.29
C VAL A 75 2.02 -16.73 -2.49
N GLU A 76 2.68 -15.64 -2.10
CA GLU A 76 3.87 -15.67 -1.25
C GLU A 76 3.56 -16.26 0.14
N THR A 77 2.41 -15.89 0.72
CA THR A 77 1.95 -16.46 2.01
C THR A 77 1.80 -17.98 1.90
N VAL A 78 1.12 -18.47 0.86
CA VAL A 78 0.99 -19.92 0.61
C VAL A 78 2.36 -20.56 0.37
N GLY A 79 3.24 -19.91 -0.38
CA GLY A 79 4.60 -20.37 -0.63
C GLY A 79 5.42 -20.55 0.65
N LEU A 80 5.33 -19.61 1.59
CA LEU A 80 5.97 -19.71 2.91
C LEU A 80 5.46 -20.90 3.71
N LEU A 81 4.15 -21.12 3.73
CA LEU A 81 3.52 -22.23 4.45
C LEU A 81 3.93 -23.58 3.83
N HIS A 82 3.93 -23.69 2.50
CA HIS A 82 4.39 -24.90 1.79
C HIS A 82 5.87 -25.19 1.99
N ALA A 83 6.70 -24.15 2.12
CA ALA A 83 8.13 -24.29 2.42
C ALA A 83 8.42 -24.68 3.89
N GLY A 84 7.39 -24.86 4.72
CA GLY A 84 7.53 -25.16 6.15
C GLY A 84 7.99 -23.96 7.00
N ALA A 85 8.06 -22.75 6.42
CA ALA A 85 8.45 -21.53 7.10
C ALA A 85 7.28 -20.92 7.90
N TRP A 86 6.69 -21.71 8.81
CA TRP A 86 5.47 -21.37 9.54
C TRP A 86 5.49 -20.01 10.27
N PRO A 87 6.57 -19.61 10.97
CA PRO A 87 6.61 -18.30 11.61
C PRO A 87 6.42 -17.15 10.61
N SER A 88 7.10 -17.21 9.46
CA SER A 88 6.95 -16.23 8.39
C SER A 88 5.59 -16.36 7.70
N GLY A 89 5.13 -17.58 7.42
CA GLY A 89 3.87 -17.84 6.71
C GLY A 89 2.63 -17.39 7.48
N LEU A 90 2.69 -17.34 8.81
CA LEU A 90 1.62 -16.77 9.65
C LEU A 90 1.87 -15.30 9.99
N GLY A 91 3.12 -14.90 10.21
CA GLY A 91 3.49 -13.52 10.57
C GLY A 91 3.31 -12.53 9.42
N TYR A 92 3.70 -12.90 8.20
CA TYR A 92 3.62 -12.05 7.01
C TYR A 92 2.21 -11.54 6.70
N PRO A 93 1.17 -12.39 6.64
CA PRO A 93 -0.20 -11.92 6.40
C PRO A 93 -0.72 -10.99 7.48
N VAL A 94 -0.49 -11.34 8.75
CA VAL A 94 -0.95 -10.53 9.88
C VAL A 94 -0.26 -9.16 9.88
N ALA A 95 1.07 -9.14 9.76
CA ALA A 95 1.85 -7.91 9.75
C ALA A 95 1.48 -7.01 8.56
N SER A 96 1.35 -7.57 7.36
CA SER A 96 1.01 -6.79 6.15
C SER A 96 -0.33 -6.08 6.29
N VAL A 97 -1.35 -6.78 6.80
CA VAL A 97 -2.69 -6.19 6.99
C VAL A 97 -2.68 -5.15 8.10
N LEU A 98 -2.15 -5.49 9.28
CA LEU A 98 -2.17 -4.58 10.43
C LEU A 98 -1.36 -3.31 10.18
N ILE A 99 -0.15 -3.45 9.65
CA ILE A 99 0.72 -2.32 9.36
C ILE A 99 0.16 -1.52 8.18
N GLY A 100 -0.39 -2.18 7.15
CA GLY A 100 -1.02 -1.47 6.02
C GLY A 100 -2.20 -0.60 6.46
N ILE A 101 -3.08 -1.14 7.31
CA ILE A 101 -4.18 -0.37 7.92
C ILE A 101 -3.63 0.77 8.78
N ALA A 102 -2.67 0.49 9.65
CA ALA A 102 -2.06 1.50 10.51
C ALA A 102 -1.43 2.63 9.69
N SER A 103 -0.72 2.33 8.61
CA SER A 103 -0.14 3.30 7.69
C SER A 103 -1.23 4.18 7.05
N ALA A 104 -2.31 3.59 6.55
CA ALA A 104 -3.42 4.37 5.99
C ALA A 104 -4.05 5.30 7.05
N VAL A 105 -4.28 4.80 8.27
CA VAL A 105 -4.82 5.62 9.38
C VAL A 105 -3.88 6.76 9.75
N VAL A 106 -2.58 6.50 9.89
CA VAL A 106 -1.57 7.52 10.18
C VAL A 106 -1.59 8.60 9.11
N ALA A 107 -1.60 8.23 7.83
CA ALA A 107 -1.72 9.18 6.73
C ALA A 107 -2.96 10.08 6.85
N MET A 108 -4.13 9.48 7.08
CA MET A 108 -5.38 10.23 7.22
C MET A 108 -5.34 11.20 8.41
N VAL A 109 -4.85 10.75 9.57
CA VAL A 109 -4.73 11.57 10.78
C VAL A 109 -3.78 12.75 10.57
N VAL A 110 -2.63 12.52 9.90
CA VAL A 110 -1.66 13.58 9.59
C VAL A 110 -2.32 14.67 8.73
N VAL A 111 -2.99 14.29 7.64
CA VAL A 111 -3.66 15.26 6.75
C VAL A 111 -4.75 16.04 7.48
N ARG A 112 -5.55 15.38 8.34
CA ARG A 112 -6.57 16.05 9.17
C ARG A 112 -5.96 17.07 10.12
N LYS A 113 -4.89 16.70 10.83
CA LYS A 113 -4.18 17.60 11.76
C LYS A 113 -3.60 18.80 11.03
N LEU A 114 -2.94 18.60 9.88
CA LEU A 114 -2.38 19.69 9.08
C LEU A 114 -3.46 20.66 8.58
N ARG A 115 -4.63 20.14 8.16
CA ARG A 115 -5.77 21.00 7.79
C ARG A 115 -6.34 21.78 8.96
N ALA A 116 -6.40 21.19 10.15
CA ALA A 116 -6.87 21.88 11.35
C ALA A 116 -5.93 23.04 11.73
N LEU A 117 -4.61 22.82 11.69
CA LEU A 117 -3.61 23.85 11.96
C LEU A 117 -3.71 25.02 10.97
N ARG A 118 -3.88 24.72 9.67
CA ARG A 118 -4.02 25.75 8.64
C ARG A 118 -5.29 26.60 8.76
N LYS A 119 -6.35 26.09 9.38
CA LYS A 119 -7.59 26.86 9.64
C LYS A 119 -7.49 27.76 10.86
N ALA A 120 -6.51 27.53 11.74
CA ALA A 120 -6.33 28.28 13.00
C ALA A 120 -5.31 29.42 12.88
N SER A 121 -4.59 29.52 11.75
CA SER A 121 -3.68 30.62 11.39
C SER A 121 -4.39 31.59 10.45
#